data_AF-A0A6C0AWI2-F1
#
_entry.id   AF-A0A6C0AWI2-F1
#
_cell.length_a   1.000
_cell.length_b   1.000
_cell.length_c   1.000
_cell.angle_alpha   90.00
_cell.angle_beta   90.00
_cell.angle_gamma   90.00
#
_symmetry.space_group_name_H-M   'P 1'
#
loop_
_entity.id
_entity.type
_entity.pdbx_description
1 polymer ?
#
loop_
_entity_poly.entity_id
_entity_poly.type
_entity_poly.pdbx_seq_one_letter_code
_entity_poly.pdbx_strand_id
1 'polypeptide(L)'
;MSLYSLMTDTWGPPTWEFIHNLADKIDDSIFEKVKITVWNNLLIIIKNLPCKYCSQHAYGLLRKVDAKTIYNKEILKKLLYRFHNVVNVKLKKEICDYEILSKYETIPIKESAYRLIISWKKVANKMTIHEFKDKYELLKVTDEIKKWIINNKHIFIEFE
;
A
#
# COMPACT_ATOMS: atom_id res chain seq x y z
N MET A 1 -19.65 -15.05 6.68
CA MET A 1 -18.73 -13.89 6.52
C MET A 1 -19.31 -12.71 7.28
N SER A 2 -18.56 -12.09 8.19
CA SER A 2 -19.03 -10.88 8.88
C SER A 2 -19.09 -9.70 7.89
N LEU A 3 -19.97 -8.72 8.14
CA LEU A 3 -20.05 -7.48 7.35
C LEU A 3 -18.69 -6.78 7.20
N TYR A 4 -17.78 -6.93 8.17
CA TYR A 4 -16.41 -6.43 8.10
C TYR A 4 -15.54 -7.14 7.05
N SER A 5 -15.73 -8.45 6.84
CA SER A 5 -14.97 -9.25 5.85
C SER A 5 -15.27 -8.82 4.41
N LEU A 6 -16.54 -8.56 4.10
CA LEU A 6 -16.98 -8.10 2.77
C LEU A 6 -16.38 -6.72 2.40
N MET A 7 -16.05 -5.90 3.40
CA MET A 7 -15.47 -4.59 3.18
C MET A 7 -13.96 -4.68 2.90
N THR A 8 -13.23 -5.55 3.61
CA THR A 8 -11.77 -5.74 3.40
C THR A 8 -11.44 -6.34 2.04
N ASP A 9 -12.30 -7.19 1.49
CA ASP A 9 -12.08 -7.80 0.18
C ASP A 9 -12.15 -6.78 -0.97
N THR A 10 -12.79 -5.63 -0.75
CA THR A 10 -12.90 -4.56 -1.76
C THR A 10 -11.60 -3.78 -1.93
N TRP A 11 -10.89 -3.48 -0.83
CA TRP A 11 -9.73 -2.57 -0.83
C TRP A 11 -8.41 -3.24 -0.46
N GLY A 12 -8.46 -4.37 0.27
CA GLY A 12 -7.28 -5.08 0.74
C GLY A 12 -6.39 -5.58 -0.39
N PRO A 13 -6.91 -6.39 -1.34
CA PRO A 13 -6.11 -6.88 -2.46
C PRO A 13 -5.53 -5.75 -3.34
N PRO A 14 -6.29 -4.70 -3.75
CA PRO A 14 -5.72 -3.56 -4.47
C PRO A 14 -4.63 -2.80 -3.68
N THR A 15 -4.77 -2.71 -2.35
CA THR A 15 -3.76 -2.06 -1.51
C THR A 15 -2.47 -2.88 -1.45
N TRP A 16 -2.57 -4.20 -1.26
CA TRP A 16 -1.42 -5.09 -1.29
C TRP A 16 -0.72 -5.06 -2.64
N GLU A 17 -1.49 -5.11 -3.72
CA GLU A 17 -0.94 -5.02 -5.07
C GLU A 17 -0.17 -3.73 -5.28
N PHE A 18 -0.77 -2.59 -4.93
CA PHE A 18 -0.11 -1.30 -5.08
C PHE A 18 1.18 -1.21 -4.27
N ILE A 19 1.22 -1.59 -2.98
CA ILE A 19 2.45 -1.40 -2.19
C ILE A 19 3.60 -2.32 -2.62
N HIS A 20 3.29 -3.54 -3.09
CA HIS A 20 4.32 -4.44 -3.64
C HIS A 20 4.80 -3.96 -5.00
N ASN A 21 3.88 -3.52 -5.86
CA ASN A 21 4.23 -2.95 -7.16
C ASN A 21 4.96 -1.60 -7.02
N LEU A 22 4.63 -0.79 -6.02
CA LEU A 22 5.37 0.43 -5.68
C LEU A 22 6.82 0.11 -5.36
N ALA A 23 7.09 -0.92 -4.57
CA ALA A 23 8.46 -1.34 -4.28
C ALA A 23 9.17 -1.87 -5.53
N ASP A 24 8.48 -2.65 -6.36
CA ASP A 24 9.05 -3.24 -7.56
C ASP A 24 9.40 -2.21 -8.65
N LYS A 25 8.56 -1.19 -8.82
CA LYS A 25 8.69 -0.21 -9.89
C LYS A 25 9.61 0.97 -9.58
N ILE A 26 10.25 1.04 -8.43
CA ILE A 26 11.26 2.08 -8.17
C ILE A 26 12.47 1.84 -9.07
N ASP A 27 12.94 2.89 -9.73
CA ASP A 27 14.21 2.87 -10.46
C ASP A 27 15.39 2.71 -9.48
N ASP A 28 16.13 1.61 -9.64
CA ASP A 28 17.28 1.27 -8.81
C ASP A 28 18.37 2.34 -8.84
N SER A 29 18.51 3.06 -9.96
CA SER A 29 19.55 4.09 -10.15
C SER A 29 19.36 5.31 -9.24
N ILE A 30 18.13 5.54 -8.76
CA ILE A 30 17.77 6.66 -7.88
C ILE A 30 17.25 6.22 -6.52
N PHE A 31 17.18 4.91 -6.25
CA PHE A 31 16.57 4.34 -5.04
C PHE A 31 17.05 5.05 -3.75
N GLU A 32 18.36 5.20 -3.58
CA GLU A 32 18.95 5.81 -2.38
C GLU A 32 18.48 7.27 -2.17
N LYS A 33 18.22 8.01 -3.25
CA LYS A 33 17.74 9.41 -3.20
C LYS A 33 16.27 9.48 -2.83
N VAL A 34 15.48 8.47 -3.20
CA VAL A 34 14.01 8.50 -3.11
C VAL A 34 13.44 7.63 -1.99
N LYS A 35 14.24 6.72 -1.39
CA LYS A 35 13.77 5.74 -0.40
C LYS A 35 12.99 6.37 0.76
N ILE A 36 13.41 7.54 1.23
CA ILE A 36 12.74 8.22 2.36
C ILE A 36 11.37 8.76 1.96
N THR A 37 11.26 9.38 0.78
CA THR A 37 9.95 9.88 0.30
C THR A 37 8.99 8.73 -0.02
N VAL A 38 9.50 7.66 -0.63
CA VAL A 38 8.72 6.43 -0.88
C VAL A 38 8.24 5.82 0.43
N TRP A 39 9.14 5.63 1.40
CA TRP A 39 8.80 5.05 2.70
C TRP A 39 7.76 5.86 3.46
N ASN A 40 7.90 7.18 3.47
CA ASN A 40 6.92 8.06 4.11
C ASN A 40 5.54 7.96 3.46
N ASN A 41 5.46 7.86 2.13
CA ASN A 41 4.19 7.66 1.43
C ASN A 41 3.59 6.28 1.69
N LEU A 42 4.42 5.24 1.79
CA LEU A 42 3.98 3.92 2.21
C LEU A 42 3.37 3.97 3.62
N LEU A 43 3.99 4.68 4.56
CA LEU A 43 3.43 4.87 5.90
C LEU A 43 2.13 5.68 5.90
N ILE A 44 1.97 6.67 5.02
CA ILE A 44 0.70 7.40 4.84
C ILE A 44 -0.41 6.44 4.41
N ILE A 45 -0.15 5.57 3.43
CA ILE A 45 -1.11 4.55 2.97
C ILE A 45 -1.49 3.63 4.13
N ILE A 46 -0.49 3.09 4.83
CA ILE A 46 -0.70 2.13 5.92
C ILE A 46 -1.43 2.75 7.11
N LYS A 47 -1.17 4.03 7.42
CA LYS A 47 -1.87 4.75 8.49
C LYS A 47 -3.33 5.05 8.14
N ASN A 48 -3.67 5.10 6.86
CA ASN A 48 -5.01 5.48 6.40
C ASN A 48 -5.79 4.33 5.73
N LEU A 49 -5.43 3.08 6.00
CA LEU A 49 -6.22 1.94 5.53
C LEU A 49 -7.71 2.13 5.88
N PRO A 50 -8.66 1.77 4.99
CA PRO A 50 -10.12 1.85 5.22
C PRO A 50 -10.68 0.90 6.30
N CYS A 51 -9.93 0.69 7.39
CA CYS A 51 -10.21 -0.15 8.53
C CYS A 51 -9.31 0.28 9.69
N LYS A 52 -9.88 0.85 10.75
CA LYS A 52 -9.13 1.39 11.91
C LYS A 52 -8.24 0.33 12.57
N TYR A 53 -8.76 -0.87 12.79
CA TYR A 53 -8.00 -1.98 13.37
C TYR A 53 -6.83 -2.42 12.48
N CYS A 54 -7.06 -2.47 11.17
CA CYS A 54 -6.06 -2.85 10.18
C CYS A 54 -4.94 -1.80 10.13
N SER A 55 -5.31 -0.51 10.06
CA SER A 55 -4.39 0.63 10.10
C SER A 55 -3.55 0.62 11.38
N GLN A 56 -4.18 0.54 12.56
CA GLN A 56 -3.46 0.56 13.83
C GLN A 56 -2.45 -0.58 13.95
N HIS A 57 -2.85 -1.80 13.57
CA HIS A 57 -1.97 -2.97 13.60
C HIS A 57 -0.82 -2.83 12.61
N ALA A 58 -1.12 -2.55 11.33
CA ALA A 58 -0.13 -2.43 10.27
C ALA A 58 0.86 -1.29 10.53
N TYR A 59 0.36 -0.11 10.88
CA TYR A 59 1.18 1.05 11.21
C TYR A 59 2.02 0.81 12.46
N GLY A 60 1.49 0.13 13.47
CA GLY A 60 2.23 -0.24 14.67
C GLY A 60 3.44 -1.14 14.40
N LEU A 61 3.37 -1.99 13.38
CA LEU A 61 4.50 -2.81 12.91
C LEU A 61 5.50 -1.98 12.13
N LEU A 62 5.06 -1.23 11.11
CA LEU A 62 5.96 -0.57 10.17
C LEU A 62 6.60 0.70 10.73
N ARG A 63 5.95 1.44 11.64
CA ARG A 63 6.53 2.66 12.22
C ARG A 63 7.82 2.44 13.02
N LYS A 64 8.11 1.18 13.38
CA LYS A 64 9.31 0.79 14.15
C LYS A 64 10.52 0.52 13.25
N VAL A 65 10.31 0.41 11.93
CA VAL A 65 11.39 0.20 10.98
C VAL A 65 12.15 1.50 10.79
N ASP A 66 13.47 1.44 10.91
CA ASP A 66 14.34 2.54 10.50
C ASP A 66 14.49 2.53 8.98
N ALA A 67 13.95 3.57 8.32
CA ALA A 67 14.03 3.70 6.86
C ALA A 67 15.48 3.71 6.33
N LYS A 68 16.47 4.07 7.16
CA LYS A 68 17.89 4.02 6.79
C LYS A 68 18.37 2.60 6.50
N THR A 69 17.77 1.59 7.12
CA THR A 69 18.14 0.18 6.89
C THR A 69 17.60 -0.37 5.56
N ILE A 70 16.78 0.40 4.85
CA ILE A 70 16.26 0.06 3.52
C ILE A 70 17.20 0.67 2.48
N TYR A 71 18.35 0.02 2.24
CA TYR A 71 19.42 0.57 1.41
C TYR A 71 19.33 0.20 -0.07
N ASN A 72 18.40 -0.67 -0.46
CA ASN A 72 18.08 -0.96 -1.87
C ASN A 72 16.63 -1.47 -2.03
N LYS A 73 16.20 -1.57 -3.29
CA LYS A 73 14.87 -2.05 -3.69
C LYS A 73 14.55 -3.44 -3.16
N GLU A 74 15.48 -4.38 -3.24
CA GLU A 74 15.27 -5.76 -2.79
C GLU A 74 15.02 -5.84 -1.28
N ILE A 75 15.66 -5.00 -0.47
CA ILE A 75 15.36 -4.90 0.96
C ILE A 75 13.93 -4.39 1.20
N LEU A 76 13.47 -3.42 0.42
CA LEU A 76 12.08 -2.94 0.52
C LEU A 76 11.08 -4.04 0.12
N LYS A 77 11.30 -4.74 -1.00
CA LYS A 77 10.47 -5.87 -1.45
C LYS A 77 10.39 -6.97 -0.38
N LYS A 78 11.54 -7.38 0.15
CA LYS A 78 11.65 -8.40 1.21
C LYS A 78 10.96 -7.98 2.51
N LEU A 79 11.06 -6.70 2.88
CA LEU A 79 10.37 -6.17 4.04
C LEU A 79 8.85 -6.26 3.88
N LEU A 80 8.31 -5.82 2.75
CA LEU A 80 6.86 -5.86 2.48
C LEU A 80 6.34 -7.29 2.37
N TYR A 81 7.12 -8.20 1.78
CA TYR A 81 6.81 -9.63 1.72
C TYR A 81 6.67 -10.23 3.13
N ARG A 82 7.67 -10.02 4.00
CA ARG A 82 7.63 -10.49 5.39
C ARG A 82 6.47 -9.88 6.15
N PHE A 83 6.23 -8.58 5.96
CA PHE A 83 5.11 -7.88 6.57
C PHE A 83 3.75 -8.47 6.14
N HIS A 84 3.57 -8.78 4.85
CA HIS A 84 2.34 -9.42 4.35
C HIS A 84 2.15 -10.80 5.00
N ASN A 85 3.21 -11.61 5.09
CA ASN A 85 3.10 -12.93 5.72
C ASN A 85 2.82 -12.84 7.24
N VAL A 86 3.31 -11.81 7.95
CA VAL A 86 2.89 -11.56 9.35
C VAL A 86 1.39 -11.29 9.43
N VAL A 87 0.82 -10.55 8.48
CA VAL A 87 -0.63 -10.33 8.41
C VAL A 87 -1.37 -11.62 8.06
N ASN A 88 -0.86 -12.43 7.13
CA ASN A 88 -1.45 -13.73 6.77
C ASN A 88 -1.53 -14.67 7.98
N VAL A 89 -0.44 -14.82 8.73
CA VAL A 89 -0.41 -15.63 9.96
C VAL A 89 -1.45 -15.15 10.97
N LYS A 90 -1.55 -13.83 11.20
CA LYS A 90 -2.57 -13.25 12.08
C LYS A 90 -3.99 -13.56 11.63
N LEU A 91 -4.23 -13.56 10.33
CA LEU A 91 -5.52 -13.85 9.72
C LEU A 91 -5.76 -15.36 9.47
N LYS A 92 -4.84 -16.23 9.91
CA LYS A 92 -4.87 -17.68 9.67
C LYS A 92 -4.96 -18.03 8.18
N LYS A 93 -4.29 -17.23 7.34
CA LYS A 93 -4.11 -17.49 5.91
C LYS A 93 -2.79 -18.20 5.67
N GLU A 94 -2.68 -18.87 4.54
CA GLU A 94 -1.44 -19.50 4.09
C GLU A 94 -0.31 -18.47 3.97
N ILE A 95 0.90 -18.90 4.33
CA ILE A 95 2.12 -18.14 4.10
C ILE A 95 2.45 -18.29 2.61
N CYS A 96 2.70 -17.18 1.93
CA CYS A 96 3.10 -17.20 0.53
C CYS A 96 4.63 -17.34 0.44
N ASP A 97 5.11 -18.06 -0.56
CA ASP A 97 6.54 -18.12 -0.89
C ASP A 97 7.02 -16.85 -1.61
N TYR A 98 8.33 -16.65 -1.69
CA TYR A 98 8.92 -15.39 -2.19
C TYR A 98 8.64 -15.16 -3.68
N GLU A 99 8.47 -16.25 -4.43
CA GLU A 99 8.16 -16.29 -5.86
C GLU A 99 6.85 -15.55 -6.20
N ILE A 100 5.97 -15.35 -5.20
CA ILE A 100 4.75 -14.55 -5.35
C ILE A 100 5.04 -13.12 -5.80
N LEU A 101 6.24 -12.60 -5.59
CA LEU A 101 6.61 -11.24 -6.00
C LEU A 101 6.67 -11.07 -7.52
N SER A 102 6.93 -12.14 -8.28
CA SER A 102 7.00 -12.11 -9.75
C SER A 102 5.69 -11.62 -10.38
N LYS A 103 4.55 -11.83 -9.71
CA LYS A 103 3.24 -11.36 -10.19
C LYS A 103 3.12 -9.84 -10.28
N TYR A 104 4.02 -9.10 -9.62
CA TYR A 104 4.00 -7.63 -9.61
C TYR A 104 4.91 -7.03 -10.69
N GLU A 105 5.79 -7.82 -11.31
CA GLU A 105 6.81 -7.37 -12.25
C GLU A 105 6.22 -6.83 -13.55
N THR A 106 5.08 -7.36 -13.99
CA THR A 106 4.45 -6.96 -15.26
C THR A 106 3.37 -5.90 -15.10
N ILE A 107 3.12 -5.42 -13.88
CA ILE A 107 2.03 -4.49 -13.59
C ILE A 107 2.56 -3.05 -13.69
N PRO A 108 2.04 -2.19 -14.58
CA PRO A 108 2.40 -0.77 -14.58
C PRO A 108 1.95 -0.10 -13.29
N ILE A 109 2.79 0.79 -12.72
CA ILE A 109 2.50 1.47 -11.45
C ILE A 109 1.21 2.30 -11.51
N LYS A 110 0.90 2.86 -12.67
CA LYS A 110 -0.32 3.62 -12.92
C LYS A 110 -1.58 2.77 -12.80
N GLU A 111 -1.52 1.50 -13.22
CA GLU A 111 -2.65 0.59 -13.11
C GLU A 111 -2.92 0.17 -11.66
N SER A 112 -1.88 -0.25 -10.93
CA SER A 112 -2.03 -0.63 -9.52
C SER A 112 -2.47 0.57 -8.67
N ALA A 113 -1.95 1.77 -8.97
CA ALA A 113 -2.39 3.03 -8.37
C ALA A 113 -3.87 3.31 -8.65
N TYR A 114 -4.31 3.11 -9.90
CA TYR A 114 -5.72 3.29 -10.26
C TYR A 114 -6.62 2.32 -9.49
N ARG A 115 -6.24 1.04 -9.40
CA ARG A 115 -6.98 0.02 -8.63
C ARG A 115 -7.07 0.37 -7.14
N LEU A 116 -5.97 0.84 -6.54
CA LEU A 116 -5.98 1.39 -5.18
C LEU A 116 -7.00 2.52 -5.03
N ILE A 117 -6.88 3.57 -5.85
CA ILE A 117 -7.70 4.79 -5.78
C ILE A 117 -9.19 4.48 -5.91
N ILE A 118 -9.57 3.67 -6.92
CA ILE A 118 -10.97 3.29 -7.14
C ILE A 118 -11.50 2.45 -5.98
N SER A 119 -10.69 1.52 -5.46
CA SER A 119 -11.12 0.69 -4.34
C SER A 119 -11.36 1.50 -3.07
N TRP A 120 -10.51 2.48 -2.75
CA TRP A 120 -10.69 3.35 -1.58
C TRP A 120 -11.88 4.30 -1.75
N LYS A 121 -12.07 4.88 -2.94
CA LYS A 121 -13.27 5.68 -3.26
C LYS A 121 -14.55 4.85 -3.14
N LYS A 122 -14.53 3.58 -3.56
CA LYS A 122 -15.68 2.66 -3.40
C LYS A 122 -16.01 2.39 -1.93
N VAL A 123 -15.01 2.30 -1.06
CA VAL A 123 -15.26 2.19 0.40
C VAL A 123 -15.84 3.49 0.95
N ALA A 124 -15.24 4.64 0.63
CA ALA A 124 -15.73 5.95 1.06
C ALA A 124 -17.18 6.22 0.62
N ASN A 125 -17.58 5.75 -0.56
CA ASN A 125 -18.94 5.91 -1.07
C ASN A 125 -19.98 5.05 -0.34
N LYS A 126 -19.55 3.98 0.33
CA LYS A 126 -20.43 3.13 1.15
C LYS A 126 -20.54 3.60 2.60
N MET A 127 -19.69 4.53 3.03
CA MET A 127 -19.73 5.10 4.38
C MET A 127 -20.99 5.94 4.61
N THR A 128 -21.54 5.82 5.80
CA THR A 128 -22.76 6.51 6.24
C THR A 128 -22.49 7.94 6.72
N ILE A 129 -23.55 8.70 7.02
CA ILE A 129 -23.42 10.06 7.58
C ILE A 129 -22.72 10.07 8.95
N HIS A 130 -22.86 9.00 9.74
CA HIS A 130 -22.18 8.86 11.03
C HIS A 130 -20.66 8.67 10.89
N GLU A 131 -20.20 8.32 9.69
CA GLU A 131 -18.79 8.13 9.34
C GLU A 131 -18.25 9.29 8.50
N PHE A 132 -18.95 10.43 8.44
CA PHE A 132 -18.61 11.56 7.56
C PHE A 132 -17.15 12.02 7.70
N LYS A 133 -16.63 12.09 8.93
CA LYS A 133 -15.23 12.47 9.17
C LYS A 133 -14.27 11.45 8.56
N ASP A 134 -14.48 10.16 8.81
CA ASP A 134 -13.64 9.09 8.28
C ASP A 134 -13.71 9.05 6.74
N LYS A 135 -14.90 9.31 6.17
CA LYS A 135 -15.11 9.45 4.73
C LYS A 135 -14.32 10.62 4.14
N TYR A 136 -14.40 11.80 4.76
CA TYR A 136 -13.68 12.99 4.31
C TYR A 136 -12.17 12.77 4.33
N GLU A 137 -11.62 12.25 5.43
CA GLU A 137 -10.19 11.95 5.54
C GLU A 137 -9.74 10.91 4.52
N LEU A 138 -10.54 9.84 4.31
CA LEU A 138 -10.22 8.80 3.33
C LEU A 138 -10.19 9.35 1.89
N LEU A 139 -11.14 10.21 1.52
CA LEU A 139 -11.15 10.84 0.20
C LEU A 139 -9.97 11.80 0.02
N LYS A 140 -9.68 12.61 1.04
CA LYS A 140 -8.55 13.54 1.04
C LYS A 140 -7.22 12.82 0.84
N VAL A 141 -6.93 11.81 1.65
CA VAL A 141 -5.68 11.05 1.53
C VAL A 141 -5.61 10.28 0.20
N THR A 142 -6.74 9.80 -0.33
CA THR A 142 -6.77 9.14 -1.65
C THR A 142 -6.32 10.10 -2.75
N ASP A 143 -6.78 11.36 -2.70
CA ASP A 143 -6.37 12.38 -3.67
C ASP A 143 -4.91 12.85 -3.44
N GLU A 144 -4.42 12.86 -2.20
CA GLU A 144 -3.00 13.12 -1.89
C GLU A 144 -2.08 12.02 -2.44
N ILE A 145 -2.44 10.74 -2.26
CA ILE A 145 -1.71 9.61 -2.84
C ILE A 145 -1.66 9.74 -4.37
N LYS A 146 -2.82 10.01 -5.01
CA LYS A 146 -2.89 10.22 -6.47
C LYS A 146 -1.94 11.32 -6.92
N LYS A 147 -1.96 12.48 -6.25
CA LYS A 147 -1.09 13.62 -6.57
C LYS A 147 0.38 13.27 -6.39
N TRP A 148 0.73 12.56 -5.32
CA TRP A 148 2.10 12.16 -5.07
C TRP A 148 2.63 11.26 -6.19
N ILE A 149 1.87 10.25 -6.61
CA ILE A 149 2.28 9.34 -7.69
C ILE A 149 2.53 10.11 -9.00
N ILE A 150 1.63 11.02 -9.38
CA ILE A 150 1.76 11.82 -10.61
C ILE A 150 2.96 12.76 -10.53
N ASN A 151 3.14 13.47 -9.41
CA ASN A 151 4.24 14.41 -9.23
C ASN A 151 5.61 13.70 -9.14
N ASN A 152 5.61 12.42 -8.77
CA ASN A 152 6.82 11.62 -8.61
C ASN A 152 6.93 10.53 -9.67
N LYS A 153 6.32 10.70 -10.85
CA LYS A 153 6.38 9.70 -11.94
C LYS A 153 7.80 9.29 -12.34
N HIS A 154 8.76 10.21 -12.18
CA HIS A 154 10.19 10.00 -12.46
C HIS A 154 10.86 8.99 -11.50
N ILE A 155 10.22 8.64 -10.39
CA ILE A 155 10.70 7.60 -9.46
C ILE A 155 10.56 6.21 -10.07
N PHE A 156 9.61 6.03 -11.00
CA PHE A 156 9.16 4.73 -11.42
C PHE A 156 9.65 4.35 -12.82
N ILE A 157 10.12 3.11 -12.96
CA ILE A 157 10.26 2.47 -14.27
C ILE A 157 8.87 2.17 -14.82
N GLU A 158 8.72 2.23 -16.15
CA GLU A 158 7.49 1.81 -16.85
C GLU A 158 6.22 2.49 -16.31
N PHE A 159 6.27 3.82 -16.16
CA PHE A 159 5.15 4.59 -15.61
C PHE A 159 3.92 4.68 -16.53
N GLU A 160 4.15 4.67 -17.85
CA GLU A 160 3.10 4.89 -18.86
C GLU A 160 2.03 3.78 -18.90
#